data_AF-A0A521SFI9-F1
#
_entry.id   AF-A0A521SFI9-F1
#
_cell.length_a   1.000
_cell.length_b   1.000
_cell.length_c   1.000
_cell.angle_alpha   90.00
_cell.angle_beta   90.00
_cell.angle_gamma   90.00
#
_symmetry.space_group_name_H-M   'P 1'
#
loop_
_entity.id
_entity.type
_entity.pdbx_description
1 polymer ?
#
loop_
_entity_poly.entity_id
_entity_poly.type
_entity_poly.pdbx_seq_one_letter_code
_entity_poly.pdbx_strand_id
1 'polypeptide(L)'
;MRTNPISMPLPPVATTTVGSFPRPSWLADRERSEVKFRMEGARLREALDDATLLILRQQEEIGLDLITDGEQRRPHFINHVLAAWDGVDVAHQGAKPVYRRRAQEHRVPRIVGKVKRRSAAVVEDLRFAKAHTRKPLKMAVPGPMTVVDSTLDESYGDEEALAMDVAAAINAELLELQAAGCDALQIDEPAMTRYHEKAAAYGARALDRCLEGIRIPT
;
A
#
# COMPACT_ATOMS: atom_id res chain seq x y z
N MET A 1 -0.47 -24.84 17.77
CA MET A 1 0.97 -24.59 18.03
C MET A 1 1.15 -23.09 18.16
N ARG A 2 1.62 -22.58 19.30
CA ARG A 2 1.94 -21.16 19.47
C ARG A 2 3.25 -20.91 18.72
N THR A 3 3.19 -20.19 17.61
CA THR A 3 4.37 -19.75 16.87
C THR A 3 5.21 -18.85 17.79
N ASN A 4 6.51 -19.12 17.91
CA ASN A 4 7.43 -18.18 18.57
C ASN A 4 7.22 -16.78 17.97
N PRO A 5 7.14 -15.71 18.78
CA PRO A 5 7.05 -14.38 18.23
C PRO A 5 8.28 -14.12 17.36
N ILE A 6 8.03 -13.69 16.13
CA ILE A 6 9.08 -13.30 15.19
C ILE A 6 9.84 -12.14 15.82
N SER A 7 11.08 -12.42 16.24
CA SER A 7 11.88 -11.46 16.98
C SER A 7 12.58 -10.53 15.99
N MET A 8 11.98 -9.37 15.76
CA MET A 8 12.76 -8.20 15.34
C MET A 8 13.42 -7.62 16.61
N PRO A 9 14.72 -7.27 16.58
CA PRO A 9 15.41 -6.69 17.73
C PRO A 9 15.02 -5.21 17.89
N LEU A 10 13.76 -4.95 18.22
CA LEU A 10 13.25 -3.62 18.53
C LEU A 10 13.27 -3.35 20.04
N PRO A 11 13.46 -2.09 20.47
CA PRO A 11 13.31 -1.74 21.89
C PRO A 11 11.84 -1.92 22.35
N PRO A 12 11.59 -2.01 23.67
CA PRO A 12 10.23 -2.18 24.22
C PRO A 12 9.22 -1.13 23.76
N VAL A 13 9.70 0.09 23.48
CA VAL A 13 8.94 1.17 22.85
C VAL A 13 9.68 1.56 21.58
N ALA A 14 9.29 0.96 20.46
CA ALA A 14 9.89 1.20 19.15
C ALA A 14 9.26 2.41 18.45
N THR A 15 10.10 3.18 17.77
CA THR A 15 9.71 4.36 16.99
C THR A 15 9.63 4.03 15.50
N THR A 16 8.57 4.52 14.86
CA THR A 16 8.33 4.37 13.42
C THR A 16 7.42 5.49 12.92
N THR A 17 7.17 5.54 11.62
CA THR A 17 6.17 6.42 11.00
C THR A 17 5.04 5.60 10.37
N VAL A 18 3.98 6.25 9.90
CA VAL A 18 2.86 5.55 9.25
C VAL A 18 3.30 4.92 7.91
N GLY A 19 4.07 5.63 7.08
CA GLY A 19 4.38 5.19 5.72
C GLY A 19 4.98 6.32 4.90
N SER A 20 4.12 7.04 4.18
CA SER A 20 4.49 8.15 3.30
C SER A 20 5.25 9.30 3.97
N PHE A 21 6.18 9.88 3.21
CA PHE A 21 6.89 11.13 3.53
C PHE A 21 6.62 12.21 2.46
N PRO A 22 6.76 13.51 2.79
CA PRO A 22 6.70 14.58 1.80
C PRO A 22 7.72 14.36 0.69
N ARG A 23 7.26 14.43 -0.57
CA ARG A 23 8.17 14.33 -1.72
C ARG A 23 8.98 15.62 -1.89
N PRO A 24 10.25 15.53 -2.30
CA PRO A 24 11.02 16.71 -2.66
C PRO A 24 10.33 17.51 -3.78
N SER A 25 10.44 18.84 -3.73
CA SER A 25 9.77 19.72 -4.70
C SER A 25 10.27 19.52 -6.13
N TRP A 26 11.50 19.03 -6.31
CA TRP A 26 12.05 18.66 -7.61
C TRP A 26 11.45 17.37 -8.17
N LEU A 27 10.87 16.51 -7.33
CA LEU A 27 10.24 15.25 -7.76
C LEU A 27 8.78 15.46 -8.15
N ALA A 28 8.01 16.14 -7.30
CA ALA A 28 6.58 16.35 -7.49
C ALA A 28 6.05 17.62 -6.80
N ASP A 29 4.85 18.06 -7.21
CA ASP A 29 4.13 19.14 -6.54
C ASP A 29 3.60 18.71 -5.15
N ARG A 30 3.58 19.65 -4.19
CA ARG A 30 3.21 19.39 -2.79
C ARG A 30 1.70 19.41 -2.51
N GLU A 31 0.87 19.81 -3.46
CA GLU A 31 -0.50 20.24 -3.18
C GLU A 31 -1.59 19.21 -3.51
N ARG A 32 -1.25 18.02 -4.02
CA ARG A 32 -2.24 17.07 -4.53
C ARG A 32 -2.13 15.71 -3.86
N SER A 33 -3.29 15.11 -3.55
CA SER A 33 -3.40 13.72 -3.10
C SER A 33 -2.98 12.71 -4.17
N GLU A 34 -2.95 13.15 -5.43
CA GLU A 34 -2.39 12.43 -6.55
C GLU A 34 -1.09 13.11 -6.99
N VAL A 35 0.00 12.35 -6.97
CA VAL A 35 1.33 12.85 -7.27
C VAL A 35 1.52 12.84 -8.79
N LYS A 36 1.79 14.03 -9.34
CA LYS A 36 2.31 14.17 -10.69
C LYS A 36 3.81 14.36 -10.62
N PHE A 37 4.54 13.37 -11.11
CA PHE A 37 5.99 13.47 -11.20
C PHE A 37 6.41 14.48 -12.26
N ARG A 38 7.49 15.22 -12.01
CA ARG A 38 8.02 16.25 -12.91
C ARG A 38 8.95 15.70 -14.01
N MET A 39 9.29 14.42 -13.93
CA MET A 39 10.26 13.76 -14.79
C MET A 39 9.65 12.47 -15.35
N GLU A 40 10.27 11.93 -16.40
CA GLU A 40 9.88 10.66 -17.03
C GLU A 40 11.09 9.78 -17.33
N GLY A 41 10.83 8.51 -17.68
CA GLY A 41 11.86 7.59 -18.15
C GLY A 41 12.99 7.36 -17.15
N ALA A 42 14.23 7.38 -17.65
CA ALA A 42 15.42 7.15 -16.82
C ALA A 42 15.62 8.23 -15.75
N ARG A 43 15.33 9.49 -16.08
CA ARG A 43 15.47 10.62 -15.14
C ARG A 43 14.47 10.51 -14.00
N LEU A 44 13.25 10.03 -14.27
CA LEU A 44 12.30 9.74 -13.21
C LEU A 44 12.79 8.64 -12.28
N ARG A 45 13.33 7.55 -12.83
CA ARG A 45 13.87 6.46 -11.99
C ARG A 45 14.97 6.96 -11.06
N GLU A 46 15.95 7.68 -11.59
CA GLU A 46 17.01 8.30 -10.79
C GLU A 46 16.45 9.24 -9.71
N ALA A 47 15.50 10.11 -10.07
CA ALA A 47 14.83 11.01 -9.13
C ALA A 47 14.06 10.27 -8.02
N LEU A 48 13.40 9.15 -8.34
CA LEU A 48 12.72 8.32 -7.36
C LEU A 48 13.69 7.62 -6.41
N ASP A 49 14.78 7.08 -6.97
CA ASP A 49 15.88 6.48 -6.23
C ASP A 49 16.46 7.49 -5.21
N ASP A 50 16.82 8.68 -5.69
CA ASP A 50 17.36 9.76 -4.86
C ASP A 50 16.40 10.17 -3.73
N ALA A 51 15.11 10.31 -4.04
CA ALA A 51 14.10 10.68 -3.05
C ALA A 51 13.96 9.60 -1.96
N THR A 52 13.94 8.32 -2.34
CA THR A 52 13.94 7.22 -1.38
C THR A 52 15.19 7.25 -0.51
N LEU A 53 16.39 7.46 -1.08
CA LEU A 53 17.64 7.51 -0.31
C LEU A 53 17.64 8.65 0.71
N LEU A 54 17.14 9.84 0.34
CA LEU A 54 17.02 10.97 1.26
C LEU A 54 16.15 10.61 2.48
N ILE A 55 15.01 9.95 2.25
CA ILE A 55 14.09 9.57 3.32
C ILE A 55 14.65 8.43 4.18
N LEU A 56 15.35 7.46 3.60
CA LEU A 56 16.04 6.42 4.38
C LEU A 56 17.10 7.04 5.30
N ARG A 57 17.96 7.92 4.77
CA ARG A 57 19.00 8.61 5.54
C ARG A 57 18.41 9.48 6.63
N GLN A 58 17.38 10.27 6.32
CA GLN A 58 16.74 11.12 7.31
C GLN A 58 16.15 10.30 8.47
N GLN A 59 15.50 9.18 8.19
CA GLN A 59 14.95 8.30 9.23
C GLN A 59 16.05 7.64 10.08
N GLU A 60 17.17 7.25 9.47
CA GLU A 60 18.34 6.73 10.18
C GLU A 60 18.96 7.79 11.11
N GLU A 61 19.15 9.01 10.62
CA GLU A 61 19.77 10.12 11.36
C GLU A 61 18.95 10.57 12.57
N ILE A 62 17.61 10.61 12.44
CA ILE A 62 16.73 10.92 13.57
C ILE A 62 16.56 9.74 14.53
N GLY A 63 17.12 8.58 14.20
CA GLY A 63 17.18 7.42 15.10
C GLY A 63 15.93 6.56 15.15
N LEU A 64 15.10 6.52 14.09
CA LEU A 64 13.94 5.62 14.07
C LEU A 64 14.36 4.14 14.16
N ASP A 65 13.55 3.33 14.85
CA ASP A 65 13.83 1.91 15.06
C ASP A 65 13.38 1.05 13.87
N LEU A 66 12.19 1.33 13.32
CA LEU A 66 11.60 0.68 12.17
C LEU A 66 11.25 1.74 11.12
N ILE A 67 11.85 1.65 9.93
CA ILE A 67 11.76 2.70 8.90
C ILE A 67 10.90 2.26 7.72
N THR A 68 10.52 3.21 6.87
CA THR A 68 9.73 2.97 5.64
C THR A 68 10.50 3.45 4.41
N ASP A 69 10.06 3.07 3.21
CA ASP A 69 10.54 3.62 1.93
C ASP A 69 10.05 5.06 1.66
N GLY A 70 9.27 5.62 2.60
CA GLY A 70 8.58 6.90 2.47
C GLY A 70 7.54 6.93 1.35
N GLU A 71 7.21 5.79 0.74
CA GLU A 71 6.38 5.64 -0.46
C GLU A 71 6.79 6.55 -1.62
N GLN A 72 8.06 7.00 -1.68
CA GLN A 72 8.49 8.05 -2.60
C GLN A 72 8.25 7.68 -4.08
N ARG A 73 8.37 6.39 -4.39
CA ARG A 73 8.17 5.76 -5.70
C ARG A 73 6.72 5.66 -6.16
N ARG A 74 5.77 5.93 -5.26
CA ARG A 74 4.33 5.72 -5.52
C ARG A 74 3.66 7.01 -5.96
N PRO A 75 2.94 7.05 -7.08
CA PRO A 75 2.13 8.20 -7.44
C PRO A 75 0.89 8.36 -6.54
N HIS A 76 0.39 7.24 -6.01
CA HIS A 76 -0.76 7.18 -5.10
C HIS A 76 -0.73 5.82 -4.37
N PHE A 77 -1.03 5.79 -3.07
CA PHE A 77 -0.88 4.58 -2.24
C PHE A 77 -1.75 3.39 -2.72
N ILE A 78 -2.94 3.66 -3.27
CA ILE A 78 -3.83 2.64 -3.87
C ILE A 78 -3.46 2.32 -5.31
N ASN A 79 -3.53 3.31 -6.22
CA ASN A 79 -3.38 3.08 -7.67
C ASN A 79 -2.04 2.42 -8.05
N HIS A 80 -0.97 2.70 -7.30
CA HIS A 80 0.32 2.05 -7.53
C HIS A 80 0.23 0.52 -7.39
N VAL A 81 -0.52 0.03 -6.39
CA VAL A 81 -0.75 -1.41 -6.18
C VAL A 81 -1.71 -1.96 -7.22
N LEU A 82 -2.82 -1.26 -7.48
CA LEU A 82 -3.84 -1.71 -8.43
C LEU A 82 -3.35 -1.78 -9.87
N ALA A 83 -2.37 -0.96 -10.26
CA ALA A 83 -1.78 -0.98 -11.60
C ALA A 83 -1.14 -2.33 -11.93
N ALA A 84 -0.76 -3.12 -10.93
CA ALA A 84 -0.20 -4.46 -11.09
C ALA A 84 -1.26 -5.57 -11.16
N TRP A 85 -2.54 -5.23 -11.21
CA TRP A 85 -3.65 -6.19 -11.21
C TRP A 85 -4.34 -6.25 -12.58
N ASP A 86 -4.92 -7.40 -12.88
CA ASP A 86 -5.89 -7.59 -13.95
C ASP A 86 -7.30 -7.34 -13.41
N GLY A 87 -8.24 -7.01 -14.30
CA GLY A 87 -9.62 -6.66 -13.92
C GLY A 87 -9.79 -5.25 -13.36
N VAL A 88 -8.72 -4.44 -13.31
CA VAL A 88 -8.75 -3.05 -12.84
C VAL A 88 -8.26 -2.09 -13.93
N ASP A 89 -9.07 -1.09 -14.26
CA ASP A 89 -8.69 0.02 -15.15
C ASP A 89 -8.33 1.25 -14.32
N VAL A 90 -7.03 1.44 -14.11
CA VAL A 90 -6.47 2.61 -13.42
C VAL A 90 -6.30 3.82 -14.33
N ALA A 91 -6.31 3.62 -15.65
CA ALA A 91 -6.04 4.66 -16.65
C ALA A 91 -7.31 5.47 -16.97
N HIS A 92 -8.44 4.79 -17.18
CA HIS A 92 -9.72 5.44 -17.41
C HIS A 92 -10.55 5.39 -16.12
N GLN A 93 -10.39 6.41 -15.29
CA GLN A 93 -11.11 6.51 -14.03
C GLN A 93 -12.58 6.87 -14.22
N GLY A 94 -13.46 6.27 -13.42
CA GLY A 94 -14.89 6.57 -13.32
C GLY A 94 -15.20 7.56 -12.19
N ALA A 95 -16.36 8.20 -12.26
CA ALA A 95 -16.86 9.07 -11.20
C ALA A 95 -17.59 8.22 -10.13
N LYS A 96 -17.17 8.35 -8.86
CA LYS A 96 -17.83 7.69 -7.73
C LYS A 96 -18.00 8.68 -6.58
N PRO A 97 -19.19 8.77 -5.96
CA PRO A 97 -19.34 9.48 -4.70
C PRO A 97 -18.61 8.70 -3.60
N VAL A 98 -17.57 9.30 -3.03
CA VAL A 98 -16.84 8.72 -1.89
C VAL A 98 -17.12 9.56 -0.65
N TYR A 99 -17.53 8.91 0.43
CA TYR A 99 -17.79 9.57 1.70
C TYR A 99 -16.50 9.64 2.53
N ARG A 100 -15.97 10.86 2.70
CA ARG A 100 -14.92 11.14 3.69
C ARG A 100 -15.51 12.00 4.82
N ARG A 101 -15.50 13.33 4.67
CA ARG A 101 -16.21 14.26 5.57
C ARG A 101 -17.58 14.68 5.07
N ARG A 102 -17.71 14.71 3.74
CA ARG A 102 -18.95 14.94 2.97
C ARG A 102 -18.86 14.09 1.72
N ALA A 103 -19.99 13.70 1.16
CA ALA A 103 -20.03 13.03 -0.13
C ALA A 103 -19.46 13.99 -1.19
N GLN A 104 -18.38 13.56 -1.85
CA GLN A 104 -17.79 14.26 -2.98
C GLN A 104 -17.55 13.26 -4.10
N GLU A 105 -17.72 13.71 -5.33
CA GLU A 105 -17.36 12.91 -6.48
C GLU A 105 -15.85 12.85 -6.60
N HIS A 106 -15.32 11.63 -6.67
CA HIS A 106 -13.91 11.37 -6.90
C HIS A 106 -13.75 10.54 -8.17
N ARG A 107 -12.70 10.84 -8.92
CA ARG A 107 -12.24 9.99 -10.02
C ARG A 107 -11.48 8.82 -9.42
N VAL A 108 -12.00 7.62 -9.64
CA VAL A 108 -11.47 6.38 -9.05
C VAL A 108 -11.22 5.33 -10.13
N PRO A 109 -10.26 4.41 -9.93
CA PRO A 109 -10.10 3.25 -10.80
C PRO A 109 -11.39 2.43 -10.91
N ARG A 110 -11.58 1.76 -12.04
CA ARG A 110 -12.77 0.95 -12.30
C ARG A 110 -12.45 -0.54 -12.22
N ILE A 111 -13.29 -1.32 -11.57
CA ILE A 111 -13.26 -2.78 -11.62
C ILE A 111 -14.06 -3.22 -12.85
N VAL A 112 -13.36 -3.64 -13.89
CA VAL A 112 -13.93 -3.97 -15.20
C VAL A 112 -13.93 -5.47 -15.50
N GLY A 113 -13.49 -6.28 -14.55
CA GLY A 113 -13.47 -7.74 -14.64
C GLY A 113 -12.97 -8.38 -13.35
N LYS A 114 -12.76 -9.70 -13.39
CA LYS A 114 -12.25 -10.47 -12.25
C LYS A 114 -10.89 -9.94 -11.79
N VAL A 115 -10.80 -9.50 -10.53
CA VAL A 115 -9.59 -9.00 -9.89
C VAL A 115 -8.61 -10.15 -9.68
N LYS A 116 -7.40 -9.98 -10.20
CA LYS A 116 -6.28 -10.90 -9.95
C LYS A 116 -4.97 -10.13 -9.99
N ARG A 117 -4.06 -10.41 -9.05
CA ARG A 117 -2.71 -9.89 -9.12
C ARG A 117 -1.96 -10.49 -10.32
N ARG A 118 -1.45 -9.63 -11.21
CA ARG A 118 -0.64 -10.01 -12.37
C ARG A 118 0.84 -10.07 -12.02
N SER A 119 1.32 -9.08 -11.25
CA SER A 119 2.73 -8.96 -10.85
C SER A 119 2.86 -8.29 -9.48
N ALA A 120 4.08 -8.28 -8.94
CA ALA A 120 4.39 -7.47 -7.78
C ALA A 120 4.30 -5.98 -8.07
N ALA A 121 3.81 -5.22 -7.10
CA ALA A 121 3.74 -3.77 -7.18
C ALA A 121 4.87 -3.11 -6.38
N VAL A 122 5.10 -3.57 -5.15
CA VAL A 122 5.91 -2.90 -4.13
C VAL A 122 7.21 -3.65 -3.82
N VAL A 123 7.36 -4.88 -4.31
CA VAL A 123 8.55 -5.71 -4.03
C VAL A 123 9.85 -5.05 -4.54
N GLU A 124 9.83 -4.36 -5.67
CA GLU A 124 11.02 -3.66 -6.17
C GLU A 124 11.37 -2.44 -5.31
N ASP A 125 10.37 -1.70 -4.84
CA ASP A 125 10.56 -0.59 -3.90
C ASP A 125 11.24 -1.08 -2.61
N LEU A 126 10.78 -2.22 -2.08
CA LEU A 126 11.39 -2.87 -0.92
C LEU A 126 12.84 -3.28 -1.21
N ARG A 127 13.11 -3.96 -2.33
CA ARG A 127 14.47 -4.43 -2.68
C ARG A 127 15.45 -3.28 -2.78
N PHE A 128 15.03 -2.18 -3.43
CA PHE A 128 15.85 -0.98 -3.49
C PHE A 128 16.12 -0.43 -2.09
N ALA A 129 15.10 -0.28 -1.25
CA ALA A 129 15.28 0.25 0.10
C ALA A 129 16.23 -0.63 0.93
N LYS A 130 16.05 -1.95 0.89
CA LYS A 130 16.90 -2.93 1.59
C LYS A 130 18.35 -2.90 1.14
N ALA A 131 18.63 -2.58 -0.12
CA ALA A 131 20.00 -2.45 -0.61
C ALA A 131 20.74 -1.26 0.01
N HIS A 132 20.03 -0.30 0.62
CA HIS A 132 20.59 0.99 1.06
C HIS A 132 20.45 1.28 2.55
N THR A 133 19.84 0.39 3.32
CA THR A 133 19.72 0.50 4.78
C THR A 133 19.99 -0.83 5.49
N ARG A 134 20.38 -0.75 6.76
CA ARG A 134 20.47 -1.90 7.67
C ARG A 134 19.37 -1.90 8.73
N LYS A 135 18.55 -0.85 8.79
CA LYS A 135 17.39 -0.78 9.68
C LYS A 135 16.29 -1.72 9.17
N PRO A 136 15.47 -2.29 10.06
CA PRO A 136 14.31 -3.05 9.63
C PRO A 136 13.34 -2.15 8.87
N LEU A 137 12.73 -2.69 7.83
CA LEU A 137 11.82 -2.00 6.91
C LEU A 137 10.38 -2.48 7.04
N LYS A 138 9.47 -1.51 7.13
CA LYS A 138 8.03 -1.73 7.07
C LYS A 138 7.46 -1.27 5.73
N MET A 139 6.70 -2.14 5.07
CA MET A 139 6.03 -1.82 3.81
C MET A 139 4.51 -1.82 3.98
N ALA A 140 3.86 -0.72 3.58
CA ALA A 140 2.41 -0.57 3.60
C ALA A 140 1.76 -0.93 2.25
N VAL A 141 0.59 -1.56 2.29
CA VAL A 141 -0.31 -1.78 1.15
C VAL A 141 -1.74 -1.40 1.57
N PRO A 142 -2.61 -0.99 0.65
CA PRO A 142 -4.00 -0.70 1.00
C PRO A 142 -4.75 -1.98 1.37
N GLY A 143 -5.69 -1.88 2.31
CA GLY A 143 -6.56 -3.00 2.65
C GLY A 143 -7.78 -3.17 1.75
N PRO A 144 -8.44 -4.33 1.83
CA PRO A 144 -9.49 -4.72 0.89
C PRO A 144 -10.71 -3.80 0.89
N MET A 145 -11.26 -3.40 2.04
CA MET A 145 -12.38 -2.45 2.11
C MET A 145 -11.97 -1.07 1.60
N THR A 146 -10.74 -0.64 1.88
CA THR A 146 -10.24 0.65 1.38
C THR A 146 -10.08 0.65 -0.14
N VAL A 147 -9.63 -0.47 -0.72
CA VAL A 147 -9.63 -0.65 -2.18
C VAL A 147 -11.05 -0.61 -2.73
N VAL A 148 -11.98 -1.39 -2.18
CA VAL A 148 -13.39 -1.42 -2.61
C VAL A 148 -14.06 -0.03 -2.52
N ASP A 149 -13.86 0.71 -1.42
CA ASP A 149 -14.35 2.08 -1.25
C ASP A 149 -13.75 3.03 -2.30
N SER A 150 -12.49 2.78 -2.70
CA SER A 150 -11.73 3.63 -3.62
C SER A 150 -11.76 3.18 -5.07
N THR A 151 -12.63 2.23 -5.44
CA THR A 151 -12.84 1.79 -6.83
C THR A 151 -14.32 1.81 -7.20
N LEU A 152 -14.62 2.02 -8.48
CA LEU A 152 -15.97 1.88 -9.04
C LEU A 152 -16.16 0.44 -9.53
N ASP A 153 -17.09 -0.30 -8.94
CA ASP A 153 -17.40 -1.67 -9.39
C ASP A 153 -18.36 -1.66 -10.59
N GLU A 154 -17.90 -2.18 -11.73
CA GLU A 154 -18.70 -2.36 -12.94
C GLU A 154 -18.85 -3.85 -13.31
N SER A 155 -18.35 -4.78 -12.48
CA SER A 155 -18.25 -6.21 -12.84
C SER A 155 -18.83 -7.18 -11.82
N TYR A 156 -18.73 -6.92 -10.51
CA TYR A 156 -19.09 -7.93 -9.50
C TYR A 156 -20.55 -7.84 -9.10
N GLY A 157 -21.04 -6.64 -8.77
CA GLY A 157 -22.39 -6.46 -8.21
C GLY A 157 -22.58 -7.07 -6.82
N ASP A 158 -21.53 -7.68 -6.26
CA ASP A 158 -21.43 -8.22 -4.91
C ASP A 158 -20.12 -7.71 -4.30
N GLU A 159 -20.27 -6.79 -3.34
CA GLU A 159 -19.16 -6.11 -2.71
C GLU A 159 -18.30 -7.07 -1.87
N GLU A 160 -18.89 -8.10 -1.26
CA GLU A 160 -18.14 -9.09 -0.48
C GLU A 160 -17.33 -9.99 -1.42
N ALA A 161 -17.92 -10.45 -2.52
CA ALA A 161 -17.20 -11.24 -3.51
C ALA A 161 -16.01 -10.46 -4.09
N LEU A 162 -16.18 -9.16 -4.37
CA LEU A 162 -15.09 -8.28 -4.78
C LEU A 162 -14.03 -8.16 -3.68
N ALA A 163 -14.43 -7.90 -2.44
CA ALA A 163 -13.50 -7.74 -1.31
C ALA A 163 -12.65 -8.99 -1.09
N MET A 164 -13.19 -10.19 -1.29
CA MET A 164 -12.46 -11.46 -1.14
C MET A 164 -11.41 -11.68 -2.24
N ASP A 165 -11.70 -11.32 -3.49
CA ASP A 165 -10.69 -11.39 -4.57
C ASP A 165 -9.61 -10.32 -4.41
N VAL A 166 -10.00 -9.12 -3.98
CA VAL A 166 -9.05 -8.05 -3.61
C VAL A 166 -8.14 -8.53 -2.48
N ALA A 167 -8.70 -9.16 -1.44
CA ALA A 167 -7.93 -9.72 -0.34
C ALA A 167 -6.96 -10.82 -0.80
N ALA A 168 -7.36 -11.68 -1.74
CA ALA A 168 -6.48 -12.68 -2.33
C ALA A 168 -5.32 -12.04 -3.15
N ALA A 169 -5.60 -10.96 -3.88
CA ALA A 169 -4.58 -10.21 -4.60
C ALA A 169 -3.58 -9.52 -3.65
N ILE A 170 -4.07 -8.92 -2.56
CA ILE A 170 -3.24 -8.33 -1.50
C ILE A 170 -2.41 -9.41 -0.79
N ASN A 171 -3.00 -10.54 -0.43
CA ASN A 171 -2.29 -11.66 0.19
C ASN A 171 -1.09 -12.11 -0.65
N ALA A 172 -1.27 -12.25 -1.97
CA ALA A 172 -0.19 -12.60 -2.88
C ALA A 172 0.93 -11.55 -2.89
N GLU A 173 0.61 -10.25 -2.78
CA GLU A 173 1.60 -9.18 -2.64
C GLU A 173 2.37 -9.29 -1.31
N LEU A 174 1.64 -9.47 -0.20
CA LEU A 174 2.21 -9.58 1.15
C LEU A 174 3.13 -10.81 1.29
N LEU A 175 2.74 -11.95 0.72
CA LEU A 175 3.56 -13.15 0.69
C LEU A 175 4.86 -12.94 -0.08
N GLU A 176 4.83 -12.19 -1.19
CA GLU A 176 6.03 -11.90 -1.98
C GLU A 176 6.93 -10.86 -1.31
N LEU A 177 6.36 -9.85 -0.64
CA LEU A 177 7.10 -8.92 0.22
C LEU A 177 7.81 -9.66 1.36
N GLN A 178 7.13 -10.58 2.03
CA GLN A 178 7.73 -11.45 3.04
C GLN A 178 8.86 -12.29 2.44
N ALA A 179 8.66 -12.92 1.29
CA ALA A 179 9.68 -13.72 0.62
C ALA A 179 10.90 -12.89 0.17
N ALA A 180 10.69 -11.62 -0.18
CA ALA A 180 11.75 -10.65 -0.47
C ALA A 180 12.44 -10.11 0.81
N GLY A 181 11.99 -10.53 1.99
CA GLY A 181 12.58 -10.22 3.28
C GLY A 181 12.12 -8.88 3.87
N CYS A 182 10.87 -8.48 3.65
CA CYS A 182 10.27 -7.40 4.42
C CYS A 182 10.30 -7.74 5.92
N ASP A 183 10.61 -6.77 6.79
CA ASP A 183 10.70 -7.02 8.23
C ASP A 183 9.35 -6.88 8.92
N ALA A 184 8.53 -5.91 8.49
CA ALA A 184 7.14 -5.75 8.93
C ALA A 184 6.22 -5.36 7.77
N LEU A 185 4.97 -5.79 7.81
CA LEU A 185 3.93 -5.42 6.85
C LEU A 185 2.95 -4.46 7.51
N GLN A 186 2.26 -3.66 6.71
CA GLN A 186 1.15 -2.82 7.17
C GLN A 186 0.03 -2.87 6.14
N ILE A 187 -1.21 -3.01 6.63
CA ILE A 187 -2.41 -2.95 5.79
C ILE A 187 -3.20 -1.70 6.19
N ASP A 188 -3.32 -0.76 5.26
CA ASP A 188 -4.00 0.51 5.50
C ASP A 188 -5.51 0.39 5.29
N GLU A 189 -6.29 0.45 6.38
CA GLU A 189 -7.76 0.32 6.36
C GLU A 189 -8.55 1.52 6.92
N PRO A 190 -8.38 2.75 6.39
CA PRO A 190 -9.21 3.89 6.78
C PRO A 190 -10.70 3.74 6.42
N ALA A 191 -11.09 2.78 5.56
CA ALA A 191 -12.50 2.50 5.28
C ALA A 191 -13.21 1.77 6.45
N MET A 192 -12.50 0.92 7.20
CA MET A 192 -13.09 0.19 8.34
C MET A 192 -13.56 1.12 9.46
N THR A 193 -12.92 2.29 9.62
CA THR A 193 -13.35 3.32 10.58
C THR A 193 -14.52 4.16 10.10
N ARG A 194 -14.91 4.05 8.82
CA ARG A 194 -16.06 4.76 8.24
C ARG A 194 -17.29 3.86 8.10
N TYR A 195 -17.10 2.58 7.82
CA TYR A 195 -18.18 1.64 7.52
C TYR A 195 -18.18 0.44 8.48
N HIS A 196 -18.58 0.68 9.73
CA HIS A 196 -18.52 -0.32 10.79
C HIS A 196 -19.38 -1.57 10.50
N GLU A 197 -20.56 -1.39 9.89
CA GLU A 197 -21.42 -2.52 9.51
C GLU A 197 -20.77 -3.41 8.45
N LYS A 198 -20.14 -2.81 7.44
CA LYS A 198 -19.39 -3.53 6.40
C LYS A 198 -18.16 -4.24 6.99
N ALA A 199 -17.47 -3.57 7.92
CA ALA A 199 -16.32 -4.14 8.62
C ALA A 199 -16.71 -5.42 9.38
N ALA A 200 -17.87 -5.42 10.04
CA ALA A 200 -18.42 -6.60 10.71
C ALA A 200 -18.95 -7.65 9.73
N ALA A 201 -19.61 -7.23 8.64
CA ALA A 201 -20.26 -8.13 7.70
C ALA A 201 -19.25 -8.98 6.90
N TYR A 202 -18.21 -8.36 6.34
CA TYR A 202 -17.19 -9.04 5.53
C TYR A 202 -15.76 -8.50 5.74
N GLY A 203 -15.59 -7.26 6.20
CA GLY A 203 -14.28 -6.60 6.26
C GLY A 203 -13.24 -7.33 7.10
N ALA A 204 -13.62 -7.81 8.29
CA ALA A 204 -12.73 -8.61 9.14
C ALA A 204 -12.29 -9.91 8.44
N ARG A 205 -13.21 -10.62 7.77
CA ARG A 205 -12.88 -11.83 7.01
C ARG A 205 -11.95 -11.55 5.84
N ALA A 206 -12.17 -10.44 5.12
CA ALA A 206 -11.30 -10.02 4.03
C ALA A 206 -9.90 -9.65 4.54
N LEU A 207 -9.79 -8.99 5.71
CA LEU A 207 -8.51 -8.69 6.33
C LEU A 207 -7.78 -9.96 6.78
N ASP A 208 -8.48 -10.91 7.41
CA ASP A 208 -7.92 -12.22 7.77
C ASP A 208 -7.37 -12.95 6.53
N ARG A 209 -8.12 -12.90 5.42
CA ARG A 209 -7.72 -13.47 4.14
C ARG A 209 -6.42 -12.86 3.60
N CYS A 210 -6.19 -11.56 3.80
CA CYS A 210 -4.92 -10.91 3.45
C CYS A 210 -3.73 -11.48 4.23
N LEU A 211 -3.96 -11.91 5.48
CA LEU A 211 -2.90 -12.33 6.41
C LEU A 211 -2.62 -13.85 6.37
N GLU A 212 -3.37 -14.62 5.59
CA GLU A 212 -3.15 -16.07 5.45
C GLU A 212 -1.71 -16.38 5.01
N GLY A 213 -1.00 -17.20 5.80
CA GLY A 213 0.37 -17.61 5.49
C GLY A 213 1.44 -16.56 5.80
N ILE A 214 1.06 -15.37 6.29
CA ILE A 214 2.00 -14.36 6.79
C ILE A 214 2.56 -14.82 8.14
N ARG A 215 3.87 -14.66 8.30
CA ARG A 215 4.70 -15.13 9.41
C ARG A 215 5.70 -14.06 9.84
N ILE A 216 5.42 -12.80 9.58
CA ILE A 216 6.20 -11.64 10.06
C ILE A 216 5.22 -10.65 10.70
N PRO A 217 5.70 -9.69 11.52
CA PRO A 217 4.84 -8.65 12.10
C PRO A 217 3.99 -7.91 11.04
N THR A 218 2.73 -7.62 11.39
CA THR A 218 1.70 -6.98 10.55
C THR A 218 0.93 -5.94 11.33
#